data_AF-A0A382NNU8-F1
#
_entry.id   AF-A0A382NNU8-F1
#
_cell.length_a   1.000
_cell.length_b   1.000
_cell.length_c   1.000
_cell.angle_alpha   90.00
_cell.angle_beta   90.00
_cell.angle_gamma   90.00
#
_symmetry.space_group_name_H-M   'P 1'
#
loop_
_entity.id
_entity.type
_entity.pdbx_description
1 polymer ?
#
loop_
_entity_poly.entity_id
_entity_poly.type
_entity_poly.pdbx_seq_one_letter_code
_entity_poly.pdbx_strand_id
1 'polypeptide(L)'
;MSNGVGIHIRKRDGRLVPLNINKIHFVVEEAVENLANVSASQIEMNANIQFYDGMSTAEIQEILIKSANDLITLDIPNYQFAAARLLLYPIYKEAFGHFKPITLQEMINKNIERKVYDKSILEKYSVDEIKILDKYIKHSRDENFTYAGLRQIVDKYLCQDRSNGEIFESPQFMYMMIAATLFAEYPEKNRLNYVRRYYDATSLFKINIPTPVMAGVRTPVRQFASCVLVDSDDTLDSIFASDMSIGRYTAQRAGIGINAGRIRAINSKIRGGEVAHTGVIPFLKKFESTVRCCTQNGVRGG
;
A
#
# COMPACT_ATOMS: atom_id res chain seq x y z
N MET A 1 19.17 -4.65 36.68
CA MET A 1 18.44 -5.12 35.49
C MET A 1 17.38 -6.08 35.96
N SER A 2 16.12 -5.65 36.05
CA SER A 2 15.01 -6.55 36.35
C SER A 2 14.77 -7.39 35.09
N ASN A 3 15.31 -8.61 35.08
CA ASN A 3 14.82 -9.69 34.22
C ASN A 3 13.29 -9.66 34.28
N GLY A 4 12.58 -9.81 33.16
CA GLY A 4 11.12 -9.68 33.01
C GLY A 4 10.24 -10.65 33.82
N VAL A 5 10.65 -10.99 35.04
CA VAL A 5 9.94 -11.71 36.08
C VAL A 5 8.72 -10.87 36.47
N GLY A 6 7.59 -11.18 35.85
CA GLY A 6 6.28 -10.59 36.17
C GLY A 6 5.48 -10.09 34.95
N ILE A 7 6.12 -9.88 33.79
CA ILE A 7 5.41 -9.37 32.60
C ILE A 7 4.79 -10.55 31.84
N HIS A 8 3.47 -10.54 31.74
CA HIS A 8 2.67 -11.43 30.91
C HIS A 8 2.26 -10.71 29.62
N ILE A 9 2.34 -11.43 28.50
CA ILE A 9 1.92 -10.95 27.19
C ILE A 9 0.60 -11.61 26.81
N ARG A 10 -0.34 -10.81 26.30
CA ARG A 10 -1.56 -11.30 25.65
C ARG A 10 -1.28 -11.73 24.20
N LYS A 11 -1.48 -13.02 23.93
CA LYS A 11 -1.45 -13.60 22.59
C LYS A 11 -2.71 -13.22 21.81
N ARG A 12 -2.69 -13.40 20.47
CA ARG A 12 -3.84 -13.14 19.60
C ARG A 12 -5.06 -14.01 19.93
N ASP A 13 -4.84 -15.19 20.51
CA ASP A 13 -5.90 -16.10 21.00
C ASP A 13 -6.43 -15.74 22.39
N GLY A 14 -5.99 -14.61 22.97
CA GLY A 14 -6.39 -14.12 24.28
C GLY A 14 -5.62 -14.70 25.46
N ARG A 15 -4.74 -15.70 25.25
CA ARG A 15 -3.98 -16.31 26.36
C ARG A 15 -2.90 -15.36 26.88
N LEU A 16 -2.72 -15.36 28.19
CA LEU A 16 -1.59 -14.69 28.86
C LEU A 16 -0.44 -15.68 29.02
N VAL A 17 0.74 -15.31 28.54
CA VAL A 17 1.96 -16.11 28.67
C VAL A 17 3.11 -15.24 29.17
N PRO A 18 4.09 -15.78 29.90
CA PRO A 18 5.25 -15.00 30.31
C PRO A 18 6.02 -14.45 29.09
N LEU A 19 6.56 -13.23 29.24
CA LEU A 19 7.44 -12.62 28.26
C LEU A 19 8.65 -13.52 27.98
N ASN A 20 8.81 -13.93 26.73
CA ASN A 20 9.97 -14.71 26.29
C ASN A 20 10.97 -13.77 25.59
N ILE A 21 11.97 -13.33 26.36
CA ILE A 21 13.02 -12.42 25.89
C ILE A 21 13.89 -13.09 24.82
N ASN A 22 14.19 -14.38 24.95
CA ASN A 22 15.00 -15.11 23.96
C ASN A 22 14.35 -15.11 22.57
N LYS A 23 13.02 -15.14 22.51
CA LYS A 23 12.29 -15.04 21.24
C LYS A 23 12.38 -13.66 20.62
N ILE A 24 12.36 -12.60 21.44
CA ILE A 24 12.55 -11.23 20.96
C ILE A 24 13.97 -11.08 20.43
N HIS A 25 14.96 -11.53 21.19
CA HIS A 25 16.37 -11.50 20.83
C HIS A 25 16.62 -12.16 19.48
N PHE A 26 16.13 -13.39 19.29
CA PHE A 26 16.24 -14.10 18.01
C PHE A 26 15.66 -13.30 16.84
N VAL A 27 14.48 -12.70 16.98
CA VAL A 27 13.83 -11.92 15.90
C VAL A 27 14.63 -10.66 15.56
N VAL A 28 15.19 -10.00 16.57
CA VAL A 28 16.00 -8.79 16.39
C VAL A 28 17.37 -9.13 15.79
N GLU A 29 18.00 -10.22 16.21
CA GLU A 29 19.24 -10.73 15.62
C GLU A 29 19.09 -11.02 14.12
N GLU A 30 18.03 -11.75 13.74
CA GLU A 30 17.69 -12.00 12.33
C GLU A 30 17.46 -10.68 11.56
N ALA A 31 16.82 -9.68 12.19
CA ALA A 31 16.58 -8.40 11.55
C ALA A 31 17.89 -7.61 11.27
N VAL A 32 18.90 -7.74 12.14
CA VAL A 32 20.20 -7.05 11.96
C VAL A 32 21.23 -7.88 11.19
N GLU A 33 20.91 -9.12 10.82
CA GLU A 33 21.85 -10.03 10.17
C GLU A 33 22.41 -9.43 8.87
N ASN A 34 23.73 -9.53 8.68
CA ASN A 34 24.44 -9.02 7.50
C ASN A 34 24.30 -7.50 7.25
N LEU A 35 23.92 -6.72 8.26
CA LEU A 35 23.89 -5.26 8.20
C LEU A 35 25.10 -4.67 8.95
N ALA A 36 25.85 -3.78 8.29
CA ALA A 36 26.98 -3.12 8.92
C ALA A 36 26.53 -2.04 9.92
N ASN A 37 27.27 -1.88 11.02
CA ASN A 37 27.09 -0.83 12.03
C ASN A 37 25.74 -0.83 12.76
N VAL A 38 25.00 -1.94 12.77
CA VAL A 38 23.76 -2.07 13.57
C VAL A 38 23.96 -3.07 14.70
N SER A 39 23.19 -2.91 15.79
CA SER A 39 23.27 -3.76 16.97
C SER A 39 21.87 -4.18 17.43
N ALA A 40 21.68 -5.49 17.57
CA ALA A 40 20.44 -6.04 18.14
C ALA A 40 20.23 -5.55 19.59
N SER A 41 21.31 -5.53 20.38
CA SER A 41 21.26 -5.07 21.78
C SER A 41 20.81 -3.61 21.89
N GLN A 42 21.19 -2.74 20.95
CA GLN A 42 20.76 -1.34 20.96
C GLN A 42 19.25 -1.21 20.72
N ILE A 43 18.70 -2.01 19.79
CA ILE A 43 17.25 -2.07 19.53
C ILE A 43 16.52 -2.58 20.78
N GLU A 44 17.01 -3.66 21.38
CA GLU A 44 16.42 -4.26 22.58
C GLU A 44 16.47 -3.33 23.78
N MET A 45 17.57 -2.62 24.01
CA MET A 45 17.68 -1.64 25.09
C MET A 45 16.68 -0.50 24.90
N ASN A 46 16.51 -0.01 23.68
CA ASN A 46 15.55 1.04 23.35
C ASN A 46 14.08 0.55 23.48
N ALA A 47 13.83 -0.74 23.20
CA ALA A 47 12.51 -1.35 23.30
C ALA A 47 12.11 -1.72 24.73
N ASN A 48 13.02 -2.31 25.50
CA ASN A 48 12.77 -2.81 26.86
C ASN A 48 12.27 -1.73 27.82
N ILE A 49 12.65 -0.47 27.60
CA ILE A 49 12.19 0.68 28.39
C ILE A 49 10.66 0.87 28.25
N GLN A 50 10.03 0.32 27.21
CA GLN A 50 8.63 0.56 26.86
C GLN A 50 7.71 -0.64 27.14
N PHE A 51 8.22 -1.78 27.63
CA PHE A 51 7.39 -2.96 27.92
C PHE A 51 6.64 -2.85 29.26
N TYR A 52 5.38 -3.31 29.26
CA TYR A 52 4.48 -3.31 30.43
C TYR A 52 3.64 -4.59 30.50
N ASP A 53 3.10 -4.91 31.69
CA ASP A 53 2.32 -6.13 31.92
C ASP A 53 0.95 -6.12 31.21
N GLY A 54 0.57 -7.24 30.60
CA GLY A 54 -0.67 -7.38 29.83
C GLY A 54 -0.60 -6.87 28.38
N MET A 55 0.57 -6.38 27.94
CA MET A 55 0.81 -5.93 26.56
C MET A 55 0.51 -7.05 25.55
N SER A 56 -0.03 -6.71 24.38
CA SER A 56 -0.27 -7.69 23.31
C SER A 56 0.98 -7.99 22.49
N THR A 57 1.01 -9.15 21.84
CA THR A 57 2.12 -9.46 20.91
C THR A 57 2.23 -8.51 19.71
N ALA A 58 1.15 -7.82 19.35
CA ALA A 58 1.18 -6.84 18.26
C ALA A 58 1.90 -5.56 18.73
N GLU A 59 1.59 -5.08 19.93
CA GLU A 59 2.24 -3.91 20.53
C GLU A 59 3.74 -4.13 20.74
N ILE A 60 4.16 -5.33 21.16
CA ILE A 60 5.59 -5.67 21.27
C ILE A 60 6.28 -5.49 19.91
N GLN A 61 5.66 -5.97 18.83
CA GLN A 61 6.22 -5.85 17.49
C GLN A 61 6.32 -4.39 17.06
N GLU A 62 5.29 -3.59 17.32
CA GLU A 62 5.30 -2.15 17.01
C GLU A 62 6.39 -1.40 17.78
N ILE A 63 6.61 -1.73 19.06
CA ILE A 63 7.70 -1.16 19.86
C ILE A 63 9.05 -1.51 19.24
N LEU A 64 9.29 -2.77 18.87
CA LEU A 64 10.55 -3.17 18.23
C LEU A 64 10.80 -2.41 16.91
N ILE A 65 9.77 -2.28 16.08
CA ILE A 65 9.84 -1.53 14.82
C ILE A 65 10.18 -0.06 15.10
N LYS A 66 9.48 0.57 16.04
CA LYS A 66 9.72 1.96 16.42
C LYS A 66 11.11 2.16 17.00
N SER A 67 11.54 1.28 17.91
CA SER A 67 12.87 1.33 18.52
C SER A 67 13.99 1.20 17.51
N ALA A 68 13.83 0.37 16.48
CA ALA A 68 14.79 0.29 15.37
C ALA A 68 14.74 1.55 14.48
N ASN A 69 13.54 2.09 14.20
CA ASN A 69 13.38 3.30 13.41
C ASN A 69 13.99 4.55 14.08
N ASP A 70 13.86 4.67 15.40
CA ASP A 70 14.38 5.81 16.16
C ASP A 70 15.92 5.84 16.21
N LEU A 71 16.57 4.72 15.89
CA LEU A 71 18.03 4.60 15.78
C LEU A 71 18.58 5.00 14.39
N ILE A 72 17.70 5.32 13.43
CA ILE A 72 18.12 5.74 12.09
C ILE A 72 18.70 7.15 12.15
N THR A 73 19.99 7.26 11.87
CA THR A 73 20.70 8.54 11.74
C THR A 73 21.48 8.60 10.43
N LEU A 74 22.07 9.76 10.11
CA LEU A 74 22.97 9.87 8.95
C LEU A 74 24.23 9.03 9.11
N ASP A 75 24.71 8.85 10.35
CA ASP A 75 25.91 8.07 10.65
C ASP A 75 25.65 6.56 10.63
N ILE A 76 24.43 6.14 10.99
CA ILE A 76 24.04 4.73 11.09
C ILE A 76 22.75 4.45 10.31
N PRO A 77 22.76 4.61 8.98
CA PRO A 77 21.54 4.52 8.17
C PRO A 77 20.98 3.10 8.06
N ASN A 78 21.80 2.06 8.31
CA ASN A 78 21.41 0.66 8.09
C ASN A 78 20.31 0.16 9.05
N TYR A 79 20.02 0.88 10.14
CA TYR A 79 18.84 0.62 10.95
C TYR A 79 17.53 0.71 10.14
N GLN A 80 17.53 1.43 9.00
CA GLN A 80 16.37 1.47 8.11
C GLN A 80 16.01 0.10 7.53
N PHE A 81 16.98 -0.79 7.33
CA PHE A 81 16.74 -2.15 6.85
C PHE A 81 16.32 -3.07 8.00
N ALA A 82 16.93 -2.92 9.18
CA ALA A 82 16.52 -3.65 10.38
C ALA A 82 15.05 -3.34 10.74
N ALA A 83 14.67 -2.06 10.76
CA ALA A 83 13.29 -1.64 11.00
C ALA A 83 12.32 -2.15 9.92
N ALA A 84 12.74 -2.19 8.65
CA ALA A 84 11.94 -2.78 7.57
C ALA A 84 11.73 -4.29 7.78
N ARG A 85 12.80 -5.04 8.10
CA ARG A 85 12.73 -6.48 8.37
C ARG A 85 11.83 -6.80 9.56
N LEU A 86 11.89 -6.01 10.63
CA LEU A 86 10.96 -6.10 11.75
C LEU A 86 9.51 -5.82 11.33
N LEU A 87 9.28 -4.89 10.38
CA LEU A 87 7.95 -4.60 9.85
C LEU A 87 7.41 -5.72 8.92
N LEU A 88 8.27 -6.56 8.31
CA LEU A 88 7.84 -7.69 7.48
C LEU A 88 7.15 -8.80 8.26
N TYR A 89 7.59 -9.05 9.51
CA TYR A 89 7.03 -10.10 10.35
C TYR A 89 5.50 -10.02 10.53
N PRO A 90 4.92 -8.88 10.98
CA PRO A 90 3.46 -8.77 11.11
C PRO A 90 2.75 -8.89 9.77
N ILE A 91 3.31 -8.31 8.69
CA ILE A 91 2.74 -8.40 7.32
C ILE A 91 2.60 -9.85 6.90
N TYR A 92 3.67 -10.64 7.02
CA TYR A 92 3.67 -12.04 6.61
C TYR A 92 2.71 -12.86 7.47
N LYS A 93 2.69 -12.61 8.78
CA LYS A 93 1.79 -13.29 9.70
C LYS A 93 0.32 -12.99 9.41
N GLU A 94 -0.02 -11.79 8.97
CA GLU A 94 -1.39 -11.42 8.59
C GLU A 94 -1.76 -11.95 7.21
N ALA A 95 -0.89 -11.77 6.22
CA ALA A 95 -1.15 -12.23 4.86
C ALA A 95 -1.21 -13.76 4.75
N PHE A 96 -0.35 -14.49 5.49
CA PHE A 96 -0.17 -15.94 5.33
C PHE A 96 -0.63 -16.76 6.54
N GLY A 97 -0.81 -16.15 7.71
CA GLY A 97 -1.02 -16.85 8.99
C GLY A 97 0.27 -17.29 9.71
N HIS A 98 1.39 -17.33 8.99
CA HIS A 98 2.72 -17.68 9.51
C HIS A 98 3.82 -16.96 8.73
N PHE A 99 5.08 -17.05 9.18
CA PHE A 99 6.19 -16.36 8.51
C PHE A 99 6.60 -16.99 7.18
N LYS A 100 6.39 -18.30 6.99
CA LYS A 100 6.71 -18.93 5.70
C LYS A 100 5.74 -18.42 4.61
N PRO A 101 6.19 -18.08 3.40
CA PRO A 101 5.26 -17.74 2.32
C PRO A 101 4.39 -18.95 1.94
N ILE A 102 3.10 -18.70 1.69
CA ILE A 102 2.20 -19.65 1.03
C ILE A 102 2.49 -19.67 -0.48
N THR A 103 1.86 -20.56 -1.24
CA THR A 103 2.01 -20.56 -2.71
C THR A 103 1.24 -19.41 -3.34
N LEU A 104 1.69 -18.93 -4.51
CA LEU A 104 0.95 -17.92 -5.30
C LEU A 104 -0.49 -18.36 -5.59
N GLN A 105 -0.72 -19.63 -5.93
CA GLN A 105 -2.06 -20.15 -6.18
C GLN A 105 -2.98 -20.02 -4.95
N GLU A 106 -2.46 -20.37 -3.77
CA GLU A 106 -3.22 -20.26 -2.51
C GLU A 106 -3.54 -18.79 -2.20
N MET A 107 -2.58 -17.89 -2.40
CA MET A 107 -2.79 -16.45 -2.22
C MET A 107 -3.88 -15.91 -3.16
N ILE A 108 -3.81 -16.27 -4.45
CA ILE A 108 -4.81 -15.87 -5.45
C ILE A 108 -6.20 -16.35 -5.02
N ASN A 109 -6.34 -17.62 -4.65
CA ASN A 109 -7.63 -18.20 -4.27
C ASN A 109 -8.22 -17.51 -3.03
N LYS A 110 -7.43 -17.32 -1.96
CA LYS A 110 -7.87 -16.62 -0.74
C LYS A 110 -8.34 -15.20 -1.04
N ASN A 111 -7.62 -14.46 -1.88
CA ASN A 111 -7.96 -13.08 -2.18
C ASN A 111 -9.10 -12.93 -3.19
N ILE A 112 -9.36 -13.92 -4.03
CA ILE A 112 -10.58 -14.00 -4.85
C ILE A 112 -11.79 -14.29 -3.95
N GLU A 113 -11.69 -15.22 -3.00
CA GLU A 113 -12.75 -15.53 -2.03
C GLU A 113 -13.14 -14.28 -1.21
N ARG A 114 -12.14 -13.49 -0.80
CA ARG A 114 -12.32 -12.19 -0.14
C ARG A 114 -12.84 -11.08 -1.05
N LYS A 115 -12.98 -11.32 -2.37
CA LYS A 115 -13.34 -10.34 -3.42
C LYS A 115 -12.36 -9.17 -3.56
N VAL A 116 -11.11 -9.40 -3.16
CA VAL A 116 -10.03 -8.41 -3.17
C VAL A 116 -9.25 -8.47 -4.49
N TYR A 117 -9.05 -9.66 -5.04
CA TYR A 117 -8.46 -9.89 -6.37
C TYR A 117 -9.52 -10.09 -7.44
N ASP A 118 -9.21 -9.72 -8.67
CA ASP A 118 -10.06 -10.03 -9.82
C ASP A 118 -9.91 -11.51 -10.21
N LYS A 119 -11.06 -12.20 -10.31
CA LYS A 119 -11.14 -13.62 -10.68
C LYS A 119 -10.68 -13.92 -12.11
N SER A 120 -10.67 -12.92 -13.01
CA SER A 120 -10.28 -13.11 -14.41
C SER A 120 -8.84 -13.61 -14.57
N ILE A 121 -7.98 -13.43 -13.56
CA ILE A 121 -6.61 -13.96 -13.60
C ILE A 121 -6.56 -15.49 -13.76
N LEU A 122 -7.54 -16.22 -13.19
CA LEU A 122 -7.64 -17.68 -13.30
C LEU A 122 -8.14 -18.13 -14.67
N GLU A 123 -8.79 -17.25 -15.43
CA GLU A 123 -9.18 -17.51 -16.82
C GLU A 123 -8.00 -17.25 -17.78
N LYS A 124 -7.05 -16.40 -17.37
CA LYS A 124 -5.90 -15.99 -18.19
C LYS A 124 -4.68 -16.90 -18.01
N TYR A 125 -4.48 -17.45 -16.82
CA TYR A 125 -3.34 -18.31 -16.50
C TYR A 125 -3.80 -19.68 -16.03
N SER A 126 -3.23 -20.73 -16.63
CA SER A 126 -3.43 -22.09 -16.14
C SER A 126 -2.73 -22.30 -14.79
N VAL A 127 -3.14 -23.35 -14.07
CA VAL A 127 -2.53 -23.73 -12.78
C VAL A 127 -1.02 -23.98 -12.92
N ASP A 128 -0.58 -24.55 -14.04
CA ASP A 128 0.85 -24.81 -14.27
C ASP A 128 1.64 -23.54 -14.59
N GLU A 129 1.04 -22.58 -15.29
CA GLU A 129 1.65 -21.26 -15.46
C GLU A 129 1.76 -20.52 -14.12
N ILE A 130 0.74 -20.57 -13.26
CA ILE A 130 0.79 -19.97 -11.92
C ILE A 130 1.93 -20.59 -11.10
N LYS A 131 2.13 -21.92 -11.16
CA LYS A 131 3.29 -22.57 -10.53
C LYS A 131 4.63 -22.10 -11.11
N ILE A 132 4.70 -21.80 -12.41
CA ILE A 132 5.90 -21.23 -13.03
C ILE A 132 6.15 -19.81 -12.49
N LEU A 133 5.11 -18.99 -12.39
CA LEU A 133 5.21 -17.64 -11.82
C LEU A 133 5.66 -17.70 -10.36
N ASP A 134 5.12 -18.63 -9.55
CA ASP A 134 5.51 -18.86 -8.17
C ASP A 134 7.02 -19.11 -8.03
N LYS A 135 7.61 -19.89 -8.96
CA LYS A 135 9.07 -20.13 -9.00
C LYS A 135 9.90 -18.88 -9.33
N TYR A 136 9.32 -17.88 -9.97
CA TYR A 136 10.03 -16.61 -10.24
C TYR A 136 10.06 -15.69 -9.03
N ILE A 137 9.12 -15.86 -8.09
CA ILE A 137 9.04 -15.03 -6.90
C ILE A 137 10.25 -15.26 -5.99
N LYS A 138 10.87 -14.15 -5.56
CA LYS A 138 11.96 -14.15 -4.58
C LYS A 138 11.54 -13.35 -3.35
N HIS A 139 10.95 -14.03 -2.37
CA HIS A 139 10.50 -13.42 -1.11
C HIS A 139 11.60 -12.67 -0.35
N SER A 140 12.86 -13.13 -0.43
CA SER A 140 14.02 -12.44 0.16
C SER A 140 14.23 -11.01 -0.36
N ARG A 141 13.65 -10.63 -1.51
CA ARG A 141 13.71 -9.23 -2.00
C ARG A 141 12.93 -8.27 -1.12
N ASP A 142 12.02 -8.74 -0.26
CA ASP A 142 11.34 -7.89 0.70
C ASP A 142 12.33 -7.26 1.71
N GLU A 143 13.48 -7.89 1.95
CA GLU A 143 14.52 -7.35 2.82
C GLU A 143 15.30 -6.19 2.20
N ASN A 144 15.16 -5.95 0.89
CA ASN A 144 15.79 -4.81 0.22
C ASN A 144 15.08 -3.49 0.50
N PHE A 145 13.88 -3.52 1.09
CA PHE A 145 13.17 -2.30 1.42
C PHE A 145 13.82 -1.56 2.58
N THR A 146 13.86 -0.23 2.49
CA THR A 146 14.05 0.64 3.64
C THR A 146 12.73 0.76 4.41
N TYR A 147 12.81 1.11 5.71
CA TYR A 147 11.61 1.23 6.55
C TYR A 147 10.56 2.17 5.97
N ALA A 148 10.98 3.37 5.56
CA ALA A 148 10.07 4.33 4.93
C ALA A 148 9.45 3.79 3.64
N GLY A 149 10.23 3.07 2.81
CA GLY A 149 9.75 2.43 1.59
C GLY A 149 8.71 1.36 1.86
N LEU A 150 9.01 0.41 2.76
CA LEU A 150 8.07 -0.65 3.13
C LEU A 150 6.82 -0.08 3.81
N ARG A 151 6.96 0.96 4.62
CA ARG A 151 5.82 1.62 5.26
C ARG A 151 4.86 2.22 4.23
N GLN A 152 5.37 2.83 3.15
CA GLN A 152 4.50 3.28 2.05
C GLN A 152 3.78 2.11 1.36
N ILE A 153 4.47 0.98 1.15
CA ILE A 153 3.87 -0.22 0.56
C ILE A 153 2.70 -0.70 1.41
N VAL A 154 2.92 -0.86 2.72
CA VAL A 154 1.89 -1.29 3.68
C VAL A 154 0.74 -0.29 3.74
N ASP A 155 1.04 0.98 4.00
CA ASP A 155 0.02 1.97 4.29
C ASP A 155 -0.84 2.29 3.04
N LYS A 156 -0.34 2.08 1.82
CA LYS A 156 -1.02 2.58 0.61
C LYS A 156 -1.23 1.55 -0.50
N TYR A 157 -0.35 0.58 -0.65
CA TYR A 157 -0.29 -0.21 -1.89
C TYR A 157 -0.73 -1.66 -1.71
N LEU A 158 -0.50 -2.27 -0.55
CA LEU A 158 -1.02 -3.61 -0.27
C LEU A 158 -2.54 -3.58 -0.19
N CYS A 159 -3.15 -4.63 -0.75
CA CYS A 159 -4.53 -4.97 -0.56
C CYS A 159 -4.77 -5.24 0.93
N GLN A 160 -5.67 -4.45 1.52
CA GLN A 160 -5.96 -4.49 2.94
C GLN A 160 -7.38 -4.00 3.19
N ASP A 161 -7.95 -4.38 4.32
CA ASP A 161 -9.18 -3.80 4.81
C ASP A 161 -8.85 -2.49 5.54
N ARG A 162 -9.33 -1.38 4.98
CA ARG A 162 -9.07 -0.03 5.49
C ARG A 162 -9.82 0.29 6.78
N SER A 163 -10.83 -0.51 7.14
CA SER A 163 -11.65 -0.28 8.33
C SER A 163 -11.01 -0.83 9.61
N ASN A 164 -10.23 -1.91 9.50
CA ASN A 164 -9.61 -2.60 10.62
C ASN A 164 -8.08 -2.80 10.48
N GLY A 165 -7.51 -2.50 9.31
CA GLY A 165 -6.07 -2.61 9.04
C GLY A 165 -5.59 -4.01 8.62
N GLU A 166 -6.48 -4.97 8.38
CA GLU A 166 -6.09 -6.34 8.02
C GLU A 166 -5.39 -6.39 6.65
N ILE A 167 -4.16 -6.91 6.61
CA ILE A 167 -3.36 -7.03 5.38
C ILE A 167 -3.61 -8.38 4.70
N PHE A 168 -3.88 -8.35 3.39
CA PHE A 168 -4.25 -9.55 2.62
C PHE A 168 -3.16 -10.11 1.71
N GLU A 169 -2.01 -9.45 1.58
CA GLU A 169 -0.94 -9.89 0.71
C GLU A 169 0.44 -9.38 1.16
N SER A 170 1.51 -9.87 0.51
CA SER A 170 2.89 -9.38 0.71
C SER A 170 3.37 -8.55 -0.47
N PRO A 171 4.48 -7.78 -0.32
CA PRO A 171 4.99 -6.95 -1.41
C PRO A 171 5.41 -7.76 -2.64
N GLN A 172 6.01 -8.94 -2.48
CA GLN A 172 6.37 -9.78 -3.63
C GLN A 172 5.15 -10.31 -4.39
N PHE A 173 4.08 -10.70 -3.70
CA PHE A 173 2.84 -11.09 -4.37
C PHE A 173 2.19 -9.91 -5.08
N MET A 174 2.19 -8.72 -4.46
CA MET A 174 1.76 -7.49 -5.13
C MET A 174 2.52 -7.29 -6.45
N TYR A 175 3.87 -7.32 -6.45
CA TYR A 175 4.65 -7.14 -7.68
C TYR A 175 4.39 -8.22 -8.74
N MET A 176 4.31 -9.49 -8.34
CA MET A 176 4.04 -10.58 -9.28
C MET A 176 2.64 -10.45 -9.89
N MET A 177 1.63 -10.16 -9.08
CA MET A 177 0.25 -9.99 -9.55
C MET A 177 0.09 -8.75 -10.42
N ILE A 178 0.82 -7.65 -10.15
CA ILE A 178 0.89 -6.50 -11.05
C ILE A 178 1.43 -6.93 -12.41
N ALA A 179 2.58 -7.62 -12.44
CA ALA A 179 3.20 -8.08 -13.68
C ALA A 179 2.28 -9.05 -14.45
N ALA A 180 1.73 -10.05 -13.77
CA ALA A 180 0.83 -11.04 -14.37
C ALA A 180 -0.42 -10.38 -14.96
N THR A 181 -1.02 -9.42 -14.25
CA THR A 181 -2.24 -8.76 -14.74
C THR A 181 -1.96 -7.85 -15.93
N LEU A 182 -0.86 -7.09 -15.92
CA LEU A 182 -0.50 -6.18 -17.02
C LEU A 182 -0.22 -6.92 -18.34
N PHE A 183 0.40 -8.09 -18.27
CA PHE A 183 0.76 -8.88 -19.45
C PHE A 183 -0.21 -10.04 -19.73
N ALA A 184 -1.37 -10.09 -19.07
CA ALA A 184 -2.31 -11.21 -19.17
C ALA A 184 -2.76 -11.51 -20.61
N GLU A 185 -2.93 -10.45 -21.43
CA GLU A 185 -3.36 -10.54 -22.84
C GLU A 185 -2.20 -10.74 -23.84
N TYR A 186 -0.95 -10.85 -23.38
CA TYR A 186 0.17 -11.13 -24.29
C TYR A 186 0.09 -12.56 -24.84
N PRO A 187 0.62 -12.82 -26.06
CA PRO A 187 0.67 -14.17 -26.60
C PRO A 187 1.39 -15.14 -25.66
N GLU A 188 0.78 -16.31 -25.40
CA GLU A 188 1.24 -17.30 -24.41
C GLU A 188 2.72 -17.64 -24.54
N LYS A 189 3.22 -17.78 -25.79
CA LYS A 189 4.62 -18.09 -26.11
C LYS A 189 5.62 -17.15 -25.42
N ASN A 190 5.29 -15.87 -25.28
CA ASN A 190 6.19 -14.85 -24.74
C ASN A 190 5.71 -14.26 -23.41
N ARG A 191 4.43 -14.46 -23.04
CA ARG A 191 3.78 -13.84 -21.89
C ARG A 191 4.57 -14.02 -20.59
N LEU A 192 4.93 -15.24 -20.23
CA LEU A 192 5.65 -15.54 -18.98
C LEU A 192 7.03 -14.87 -18.93
N ASN A 193 7.70 -14.72 -20.07
CA ASN A 193 8.98 -14.04 -20.15
C ASN A 193 8.84 -12.54 -19.80
N TYR A 194 7.81 -11.88 -20.33
CA TYR A 194 7.53 -10.47 -20.00
C TYR A 194 7.14 -10.31 -18.53
N VAL A 195 6.26 -11.18 -18.00
CA VAL A 195 5.88 -11.18 -16.59
C VAL A 195 7.11 -11.28 -15.69
N ARG A 196 8.00 -12.24 -15.96
CA ARG A 196 9.24 -12.41 -15.20
C ARG A 196 10.14 -11.18 -15.27
N ARG A 197 10.39 -10.66 -16.47
CA ARG A 197 11.27 -9.50 -16.67
C ARG A 197 10.73 -8.25 -15.97
N TYR A 198 9.43 -8.04 -16.02
CA TYR A 198 8.78 -6.92 -15.35
C TYR A 198 8.81 -7.07 -13.84
N TYR A 199 8.44 -8.25 -13.32
CA TYR A 199 8.59 -8.59 -11.90
C TYR A 199 10.02 -8.35 -11.41
N ASP A 200 11.04 -8.82 -12.15
CA ASP A 200 12.44 -8.61 -11.82
C ASP A 200 12.82 -7.13 -11.81
N ALA A 201 12.37 -6.36 -12.79
CA ALA A 201 12.66 -4.93 -12.85
C ALA A 201 12.02 -4.15 -11.69
N THR A 202 10.77 -4.44 -11.34
CA THR A 202 10.03 -3.67 -10.33
C THR A 202 10.39 -4.09 -8.90
N SER A 203 10.54 -5.39 -8.63
CA SER A 203 10.91 -5.89 -7.30
C SER A 203 12.40 -5.68 -6.95
N LEU A 204 13.24 -5.36 -7.94
CA LEU A 204 14.61 -4.87 -7.74
C LEU A 204 14.72 -3.34 -7.83
N PHE A 205 13.58 -2.64 -7.82
CA PHE A 205 13.49 -1.18 -7.82
C PHE A 205 14.13 -0.48 -9.04
N LYS A 206 14.31 -1.19 -10.16
CA LYS A 206 14.82 -0.62 -11.42
C LYS A 206 13.74 0.20 -12.15
N ILE A 207 12.47 -0.14 -11.93
CA ILE A 207 11.31 0.56 -12.46
C ILE A 207 10.36 0.83 -11.31
N ASN A 208 9.91 2.07 -11.18
CA ASN A 208 8.89 2.45 -10.22
C ASN A 208 7.50 2.49 -10.87
N ILE A 209 6.46 2.18 -10.10
CA ILE A 209 5.08 2.04 -10.58
C ILE A 209 4.22 3.13 -9.92
N PRO A 210 3.35 3.85 -10.65
CA PRO A 210 2.45 4.83 -10.06
C PRO A 210 1.46 4.22 -9.06
N THR A 211 1.07 5.01 -8.05
CA THR A 211 0.17 4.60 -6.95
C THR A 211 -1.11 3.87 -7.42
N PRO A 212 -1.90 4.37 -8.41
CA PRO A 212 -3.15 3.70 -8.78
C PRO A 212 -2.91 2.29 -9.35
N VAL A 213 -1.79 2.09 -10.04
CA VAL A 213 -1.40 0.79 -10.58
C VAL A 213 -0.94 -0.12 -9.45
N MET A 214 -0.04 0.35 -8.57
CA MET A 214 0.45 -0.44 -7.42
C MET A 214 -0.68 -0.89 -6.49
N ALA A 215 -1.66 -0.03 -6.22
CA ALA A 215 -2.75 -0.31 -5.30
C ALA A 215 -3.98 -0.95 -5.96
N GLY A 216 -4.03 -1.06 -7.30
CA GLY A 216 -5.29 -1.30 -8.02
C GLY A 216 -5.26 -2.40 -9.06
N VAL A 217 -4.15 -2.61 -9.78
CA VAL A 217 -4.22 -3.37 -11.04
C VAL A 217 -4.69 -4.82 -10.90
N ARG A 218 -4.46 -5.47 -9.75
CA ARG A 218 -4.87 -6.85 -9.47
C ARG A 218 -6.26 -6.97 -8.86
N THR A 219 -6.90 -5.85 -8.51
CA THR A 219 -8.23 -5.81 -7.89
C THR A 219 -9.32 -5.68 -8.95
N PRO A 220 -10.61 -5.90 -8.59
CA PRO A 220 -11.74 -5.70 -9.51
C PRO A 220 -11.91 -4.27 -10.02
N VAL A 221 -11.27 -3.26 -9.40
CA VAL A 221 -11.40 -1.86 -9.80
C VAL A 221 -10.44 -1.55 -10.94
N ARG A 222 -11.00 -1.33 -12.14
CA ARG A 222 -10.24 -1.03 -13.36
C ARG A 222 -10.11 0.48 -13.63
N GLN A 223 -9.54 1.21 -12.67
CA GLN A 223 -9.12 2.59 -12.89
C GLN A 223 -7.70 2.82 -12.37
N PHE A 224 -6.81 3.19 -13.28
CA PHE A 224 -5.38 3.36 -13.06
C PHE A 224 -4.86 4.74 -13.47
N ALA A 225 -5.73 5.61 -14.00
CA ALA A 225 -5.34 6.97 -14.36
C ALA A 225 -5.08 7.79 -13.09
N SER A 226 -3.86 8.30 -12.96
CA SER A 226 -3.46 9.18 -11.86
C SER A 226 -3.91 10.63 -12.07
N CYS A 227 -4.05 11.07 -13.32
CA CYS A 227 -4.29 12.48 -13.66
C CYS A 227 -5.42 12.57 -14.69
N VAL A 228 -6.42 13.41 -14.41
CA VAL A 228 -7.54 13.69 -15.32
C VAL A 228 -7.61 15.20 -15.54
N LEU A 229 -7.71 15.58 -16.82
CA LEU A 229 -7.87 16.97 -17.23
C LEU A 229 -9.34 17.19 -17.61
N VAL A 230 -9.97 18.19 -16.98
CA VAL A 230 -11.36 18.57 -17.20
C VAL A 230 -11.38 19.99 -17.77
N ASP A 231 -11.88 20.16 -18.99
CA ASP A 231 -12.03 21.48 -19.62
C ASP A 231 -13.51 21.90 -19.57
N SER A 232 -13.81 22.95 -18.81
CA SER A 232 -15.17 23.44 -18.62
C SER A 232 -15.44 24.63 -19.54
N ASP A 233 -16.55 24.55 -20.28
CA ASP A 233 -17.04 25.63 -21.12
C ASP A 233 -17.97 26.59 -20.35
N ASP A 234 -18.30 27.72 -20.96
CA ASP A 234 -19.10 28.80 -20.38
C ASP A 234 -20.63 28.55 -20.50
N THR A 235 -21.05 27.35 -20.09
CA THR A 235 -22.46 26.94 -20.03
C THR A 235 -22.73 26.16 -18.74
N LEU A 236 -23.95 26.26 -18.21
CA LEU A 236 -24.32 25.51 -17.01
C LEU A 236 -24.16 24.00 -17.21
N ASP A 237 -24.57 23.47 -18.36
CA ASP A 237 -24.46 22.04 -18.66
C ASP A 237 -23.00 21.57 -18.63
N SER A 238 -22.07 22.32 -19.24
CA SER A 238 -20.65 21.99 -19.21
C SER A 238 -20.06 22.09 -17.80
N ILE A 239 -20.42 23.12 -17.03
CA ILE A 239 -19.96 23.30 -15.65
C ILE A 239 -20.45 22.14 -14.76
N PHE A 240 -21.72 21.76 -14.88
CA PHE A 240 -22.30 20.67 -14.07
C PHE A 240 -21.79 19.28 -14.50
N ALA A 241 -21.59 19.04 -15.80
CA ALA A 241 -20.96 17.81 -16.28
C ALA A 241 -19.50 17.69 -15.84
N SER A 242 -18.78 18.80 -15.83
CA SER A 242 -17.40 18.89 -15.31
C SER A 242 -17.36 18.53 -13.83
N ASP A 243 -18.24 19.12 -13.01
CA ASP A 243 -18.36 18.81 -11.58
C ASP A 243 -18.63 17.32 -11.31
N MET A 244 -19.57 16.72 -12.05
CA MET A 244 -19.86 15.29 -11.95
C MET A 244 -18.64 14.44 -12.29
N SER A 245 -17.91 14.80 -13.35
CA SER A 245 -16.70 14.10 -13.78
C SER A 245 -15.60 14.17 -12.71
N ILE A 246 -15.41 15.35 -12.11
CA ILE A 246 -14.49 15.57 -10.99
C ILE A 246 -14.82 14.61 -9.85
N GLY A 247 -16.07 14.60 -9.37
CA GLY A 247 -16.47 13.71 -8.27
C GLY A 247 -16.24 12.23 -8.57
N ARG A 248 -16.58 11.77 -9.79
CA ARG A 248 -16.39 10.38 -10.22
C ARG A 248 -14.91 9.97 -10.24
N TYR A 249 -14.05 10.81 -10.81
CA TYR A 249 -12.63 10.51 -10.96
C TYR A 249 -11.85 10.66 -9.65
N THR A 250 -12.21 11.64 -8.80
CA THR A 250 -11.62 11.78 -7.47
C THR A 250 -11.95 10.56 -6.60
N ALA A 251 -13.19 10.06 -6.63
CA ALA A 251 -13.56 8.81 -5.94
C ALA A 251 -12.76 7.59 -6.45
N GLN A 252 -12.21 7.65 -7.66
CA GLN A 252 -11.47 6.57 -8.31
C GLN A 252 -9.94 6.81 -8.37
N ARG A 253 -9.38 7.58 -7.43
CA ARG A 253 -7.91 7.77 -7.24
C ARG A 253 -7.21 8.67 -8.26
N ALA A 254 -7.95 9.50 -9.00
CA ALA A 254 -7.35 10.48 -9.90
C ALA A 254 -7.19 11.85 -9.23
N GLY A 255 -6.05 12.48 -9.47
CA GLY A 255 -5.87 13.92 -9.31
C GLY A 255 -6.49 14.66 -10.49
N ILE A 256 -7.06 15.83 -10.23
CA ILE A 256 -7.86 16.58 -11.19
C ILE A 256 -7.14 17.89 -11.55
N GLY A 257 -6.94 18.14 -12.83
CA GLY A 257 -6.64 19.47 -13.37
C GLY A 257 -7.88 20.03 -14.06
N ILE A 258 -8.37 21.19 -13.61
CA ILE A 258 -9.58 21.81 -14.17
C ILE A 258 -9.20 23.09 -14.89
N ASN A 259 -9.55 23.21 -16.17
CA ASN A 259 -9.56 24.48 -16.87
C ASN A 259 -10.95 25.10 -16.76
N ALA A 260 -11.05 26.19 -15.99
CA ALA A 260 -12.26 27.00 -15.83
C ALA A 260 -12.12 28.38 -16.49
N GLY A 261 -11.10 28.58 -17.34
CA GLY A 261 -10.76 29.89 -17.90
C GLY A 261 -11.77 30.46 -18.90
N ARG A 262 -12.68 29.63 -19.42
CA ARG A 262 -13.73 30.06 -20.36
C ARG A 262 -14.93 30.68 -19.64
N ILE A 263 -15.14 30.35 -18.36
CA ILE A 263 -16.29 30.82 -17.58
C ILE A 263 -16.25 32.35 -17.48
N ARG A 264 -17.34 32.99 -17.90
CA ARG A 264 -17.41 34.45 -18.00
C ARG A 264 -17.22 35.16 -16.65
N ALA A 265 -16.70 36.39 -16.72
CA ALA A 265 -16.43 37.22 -15.56
C ALA A 265 -17.72 37.64 -14.82
N ILE A 266 -17.55 38.13 -13.59
CA ILE A 266 -18.63 38.74 -12.80
C ILE A 266 -19.26 39.90 -13.59
N ASN A 267 -20.57 40.09 -13.42
CA ASN A 267 -21.39 41.10 -14.10
C ASN A 267 -21.54 40.94 -15.62
N SER A 268 -21.04 39.85 -16.20
CA SER A 268 -21.33 39.52 -17.61
C SER A 268 -22.84 39.33 -17.82
N LYS A 269 -23.36 39.79 -18.96
CA LYS A 269 -24.79 39.70 -19.27
C LYS A 269 -25.22 38.24 -19.49
N ILE A 270 -26.35 37.86 -18.91
CA ILE A 270 -27.05 36.61 -19.20
C ILE A 270 -28.41 36.97 -19.82
N ARG A 271 -28.77 36.28 -20.92
CA ARG A 271 -30.05 36.48 -21.65
C ARG A 271 -30.37 37.95 -21.90
N GLY A 272 -29.43 38.67 -22.51
CA GLY A 272 -29.60 40.09 -22.85
C GLY A 272 -29.50 41.06 -21.66
N GLY A 273 -29.30 40.58 -20.44
CA GLY A 273 -29.24 41.41 -19.22
C GLY A 273 -30.31 41.09 -18.18
N GLU A 274 -31.11 40.03 -18.38
CA GLU A 274 -32.07 39.51 -17.40
C GLU A 274 -31.39 39.21 -16.05
N VAL A 275 -30.15 38.71 -16.09
CA VAL A 275 -29.36 38.36 -14.90
C VAL A 275 -27.91 38.82 -15.09
N ALA A 276 -27.31 39.34 -14.01
CA ALA A 276 -25.88 39.59 -13.92
C ALA A 276 -25.15 38.33 -13.44
N HIS A 277 -24.15 37.87 -14.19
CA HIS A 277 -23.37 36.68 -13.83
C HIS A 277 -22.61 36.87 -12.51
N THR A 278 -22.61 35.86 -11.64
CA THR A 278 -21.98 35.92 -10.30
C THR A 278 -20.46 35.71 -10.32
N GLY A 279 -19.89 35.45 -11.50
CA GLY A 279 -18.47 35.21 -11.72
C GLY A 279 -18.06 33.76 -11.52
N VAL A 280 -16.76 33.48 -11.68
CA VAL A 280 -16.21 32.11 -11.65
C VAL A 280 -16.04 31.55 -10.22
N ILE A 281 -15.86 32.42 -9.22
CA ILE A 281 -15.53 32.02 -7.83
C ILE A 281 -16.56 31.05 -7.22
N PRO A 282 -17.89 31.28 -7.34
CA PRO A 282 -18.86 30.32 -6.81
C PRO A 282 -18.74 28.91 -7.42
N PHE A 283 -18.44 28.82 -8.71
CA PHE A 283 -18.23 27.53 -9.38
C PHE A 283 -16.92 26.85 -8.93
N LEU A 284 -15.84 27.62 -8.73
CA LEU A 284 -14.59 27.08 -8.19
C LEU A 284 -14.77 26.51 -6.78
N LYS A 285 -15.52 27.20 -5.90
CA LYS A 285 -15.85 26.70 -4.56
C LYS A 285 -16.65 25.40 -4.62
N LYS A 286 -17.53 25.27 -5.61
CA LYS A 286 -18.28 24.03 -5.85
C LYS A 286 -17.34 22.90 -6.25
N PHE A 287 -16.48 23.11 -7.26
CA PHE A 287 -15.49 22.12 -7.66
C PHE A 287 -14.56 21.71 -6.50
N GLU A 288 -14.09 22.67 -5.68
CA GLU A 288 -13.30 22.38 -4.48
C GLU A 288 -14.06 21.45 -3.52
N SER A 289 -15.33 21.76 -3.25
CA SER A 289 -16.17 20.95 -2.36
C SER A 289 -16.36 19.53 -2.91
N THR A 290 -16.54 19.39 -4.22
CA THR A 290 -16.65 18.09 -4.90
C THR A 290 -15.35 17.30 -4.86
N VAL A 291 -14.19 17.94 -5.02
CA VAL A 291 -12.89 17.27 -4.85
C VAL A 291 -12.74 16.75 -3.41
N ARG A 292 -13.18 17.54 -2.41
CA ARG A 292 -13.04 17.16 -1.00
C ARG A 292 -14.08 16.16 -0.49
N CYS A 293 -15.21 15.99 -1.19
CA CYS A 293 -16.27 15.10 -0.70
C CYS A 293 -15.94 13.61 -0.85
N CYS A 294 -14.95 13.27 -1.68
CA CYS A 294 -14.48 11.89 -1.86
C CYS A 294 -13.01 11.78 -1.48
N THR A 295 -12.66 10.77 -0.68
CA THR A 295 -11.25 10.37 -0.56
C THR A 295 -10.87 9.58 -1.81
N GLN A 296 -9.59 9.62 -2.20
CA GLN A 296 -9.07 8.84 -3.34
C GLN A 296 -9.04 7.34 -2.98
N ASN A 297 -10.22 6.74 -2.87
CA ASN A 297 -10.48 5.35 -2.46
C ASN A 297 -9.73 4.95 -1.18
N GLY A 298 -9.77 5.84 -0.17
CA GLY A 298 -9.11 5.63 1.13
C GLY A 298 -7.58 5.70 1.12
N VAL A 299 -6.93 6.05 0.00
CA VAL A 299 -5.46 6.10 -0.09
C VAL A 299 -4.90 7.46 0.31
N ARG A 300 -5.50 8.56 -0.18
CA ARG A 300 -5.14 9.98 0.12
C ARG A 300 -6.36 10.90 -0.06
N GLY A 301 -6.25 12.15 0.39
CA GLY A 301 -7.23 13.20 0.07
C GLY A 301 -7.25 13.53 -1.43
N GLY A 302 -8.41 13.98 -1.93
CA GLY A 302 -8.65 14.43 -3.30
C GLY A 302 -7.87 15.67 -3.69
#